data_AF-A0A8H5BMU5-F1
#
_entry.id   AF-A0A8H5BMU5-F1
#
_cell.length_a   1.000
_cell.length_b   1.000
_cell.length_c   1.000
_cell.angle_alpha   90.00
_cell.angle_beta   90.00
_cell.angle_gamma   90.00
#
_symmetry.space_group_name_H-M   'P 1'
#
loop_
_entity.id
_entity.type
_entity.pdbx_description
1 polymer ?
#
loop_
_entity_poly.entity_id
_entity_poly.type
_entity_poly.pdbx_seq_one_letter_code
_entity_poly.pdbx_strand_id
1 'polypeptide(L)'
;MDRRRGVESIFGIGGGLTSKEFERNLDIARDYSQRNKPDQALPYILKALEDPYNLEASIEFSAYAPNAAERIKTLEEAAERGKRILLQKLGPKAFDDDGDSVGHFWGLLETRPYMRVLNALLEMYFQANETAKSADMGIEMLRLCPGDNMGIRSKLGSALIRDGRYGDALSFAQAWSTKSTMDTGMPPKRGGTLFKKPTNKALSAAEEERLSDRWSSGELMHTAALASFKLFGDCELLRQYLRIASKVNPYILVRILGNIRRPNTLLLIRVASRSFLIFGVFS
;
A
#
# COMPACT_ATOMS: atom_id res chain seq x y z
N MET A 1 17.75 11.78 -18.69
CA MET A 1 16.43 11.24 -19.10
C MET A 1 15.58 11.07 -17.86
N ASP A 2 14.63 11.97 -17.68
CA ASP A 2 13.81 12.13 -16.49
C ASP A 2 12.72 11.05 -16.41
N ARG A 3 13.03 9.94 -15.72
CA ARG A 3 12.26 8.67 -15.79
C ARG A 3 11.08 8.59 -14.81
N ARG A 4 10.54 9.70 -14.31
CA ARG A 4 9.40 9.65 -13.36
C ARG A 4 8.39 10.78 -13.49
N ARG A 5 8.27 11.36 -14.68
CA ARG A 5 6.95 11.82 -15.09
C ARG A 5 6.05 10.59 -15.15
N GLY A 6 5.14 10.41 -14.17
CA GLY A 6 4.11 9.37 -14.24
C GLY A 6 3.37 9.49 -15.56
N VAL A 7 2.79 8.39 -16.06
CA VAL A 7 1.98 8.38 -17.29
C VAL A 7 1.03 9.59 -17.33
N GLU A 8 0.43 9.89 -16.18
CA GLU A 8 -0.33 11.11 -15.88
C GLU A 8 0.36 12.42 -16.33
N SER A 9 1.58 12.72 -15.89
CA SER A 9 2.32 13.92 -16.29
C SER A 9 2.87 13.90 -17.73
N ILE A 10 2.98 12.72 -18.36
CA ILE A 10 3.33 12.59 -19.78
C ILE A 10 2.13 12.95 -20.66
N PHE A 11 0.92 12.56 -20.24
CA PHE A 11 -0.33 12.84 -20.95
C PHE A 11 -1.03 14.14 -20.48
N GLY A 12 -0.48 14.85 -19.50
CA GLY A 12 -1.13 16.03 -18.91
C GLY A 12 -2.44 15.71 -18.17
N ILE A 13 -2.60 14.45 -17.74
CA ILE A 13 -3.75 13.89 -17.02
C ILE A 13 -3.50 13.88 -15.49
N GLY A 14 -2.26 14.16 -15.06
CA GLY A 14 -1.92 14.35 -13.65
C GLY A 14 -2.41 15.71 -13.17
N GLY A 15 -3.10 15.73 -12.03
CA GLY A 15 -3.42 17.02 -11.39
C GLY A 15 -4.64 17.05 -10.49
N GLY A 16 -5.55 16.08 -10.58
CA GLY A 16 -6.78 16.13 -9.77
C GLY A 16 -7.47 17.50 -9.91
N LEU A 17 -7.74 18.17 -8.79
CA LEU A 17 -8.40 19.48 -8.71
C LEU A 17 -7.42 20.66 -8.57
N THR A 18 -6.11 20.43 -8.67
CA THR A 18 -5.07 21.42 -8.39
C THR A 18 -4.83 22.36 -9.57
N SER A 19 -4.43 23.60 -9.31
CA SER A 19 -3.98 24.49 -10.39
C SER A 19 -2.59 24.11 -10.90
N LYS A 20 -2.37 24.27 -12.22
CA LYS A 20 -1.09 23.99 -12.90
C LYS A 20 0.09 24.75 -12.30
N GLU A 21 -0.13 25.94 -11.76
CA GLU A 21 0.93 26.72 -11.11
C GLU A 21 1.46 26.01 -9.86
N PHE A 22 0.56 25.51 -9.01
CA PHE A 22 0.91 24.85 -7.76
C PHE A 22 1.45 23.43 -7.99
N GLU A 23 0.95 22.74 -9.00
CA GLU A 23 1.54 21.47 -9.47
C GLU A 23 3.00 21.66 -9.92
N ARG A 24 3.28 22.71 -10.70
CA ARG A 24 4.64 23.00 -11.15
C ARG A 24 5.57 23.28 -9.96
N ASN A 25 5.11 24.00 -8.96
CA ASN A 25 5.89 24.22 -7.74
C ASN A 25 6.17 22.90 -7.00
N LEU A 26 5.18 22.01 -6.90
CA LEU A 26 5.36 20.69 -6.30
C LEU A 26 6.36 19.82 -7.09
N ASP A 27 6.35 19.87 -8.41
CA ASP A 27 7.31 19.17 -9.26
C ASP A 27 8.75 19.66 -9.04
N ILE A 28 8.94 20.99 -8.94
CA ILE A 28 10.24 21.59 -8.62
C ILE A 28 10.70 21.16 -7.22
N ALA A 29 9.81 21.22 -6.23
CA ALA A 29 10.12 20.75 -4.88
C ALA A 29 10.58 19.28 -4.86
N ARG A 30 9.89 18.41 -5.61
CA ARG A 30 10.23 16.99 -5.72
C ARG A 30 11.59 16.75 -6.37
N ASP A 31 11.95 17.53 -7.39
CA ASP A 31 13.29 17.46 -7.99
C ASP A 31 14.39 17.83 -6.97
N TYR A 32 14.20 18.89 -6.19
CA TYR A 32 15.12 19.25 -5.11
C TYR A 32 15.19 18.19 -3.99
N SER A 33 14.06 17.68 -3.53
CA SER A 33 14.01 16.60 -2.52
C SER A 33 14.72 15.33 -3.02
N GLN A 34 14.58 14.97 -4.30
CA GLN A 34 15.29 13.82 -4.88
C GLN A 34 16.81 14.00 -4.91
N ARG A 35 17.28 15.23 -5.04
CA ARG A 35 18.71 15.59 -4.98
C ARG A 35 19.20 15.79 -3.55
N ASN A 36 18.40 15.41 -2.55
CA ASN A 36 18.67 15.59 -1.13
C ASN A 36 18.97 17.06 -0.75
N LYS A 37 18.19 17.99 -1.31
CA LYS A 37 18.30 19.44 -1.07
C LYS A 37 17.03 20.00 -0.41
N PRO A 38 16.73 19.61 0.84
CA PRO A 38 15.48 19.97 1.51
C PRO A 38 15.29 21.49 1.65
N ASP A 39 16.34 22.24 1.97
CA ASP A 39 16.26 23.70 2.13
C ASP A 39 15.86 24.41 0.83
N GLN A 40 16.27 23.86 -0.32
CA GLN A 40 15.89 24.38 -1.64
C GLN A 40 14.49 23.95 -2.06
N ALA A 41 14.01 22.79 -1.59
CA ALA A 41 12.67 22.32 -1.87
C ALA A 41 11.61 23.10 -1.07
N LEU A 42 11.90 23.47 0.18
CA LEU A 42 10.94 24.03 1.12
C LEU A 42 10.15 25.25 0.59
N PRO A 43 10.75 26.27 -0.04
CA PRO A 43 9.98 27.41 -0.57
C PRO A 43 8.94 26.99 -1.61
N TYR A 44 9.26 26.01 -2.47
CA TYR A 44 8.35 25.49 -3.48
C TYR A 44 7.24 24.62 -2.87
N ILE A 45 7.54 23.90 -1.79
CA ILE A 45 6.52 23.15 -1.02
C ILE A 45 5.54 24.12 -0.38
N LEU A 46 6.04 25.17 0.29
CA LEU A 46 5.20 26.18 0.92
C LEU A 46 4.32 26.88 -0.12
N LYS A 47 4.87 27.23 -1.30
CA LYS A 47 4.08 27.78 -2.39
C LYS A 47 3.01 26.80 -2.85
N ALA A 48 3.35 25.52 -3.04
CA ALA A 48 2.41 24.47 -3.47
C ALA A 48 1.25 24.25 -2.47
N LEU A 49 1.48 24.47 -1.17
CA LEU A 49 0.47 24.34 -0.10
C LEU A 49 -0.57 25.46 -0.08
N GLU A 50 -0.31 26.60 -0.72
CA GLU A 50 -1.29 27.69 -0.80
C GLU A 50 -2.55 27.26 -1.57
N ASP A 51 -2.47 26.25 -2.44
CA ASP A 51 -3.64 25.62 -3.06
C ASP A 51 -4.24 24.55 -2.13
N PRO A 52 -5.45 24.77 -1.59
CA PRO A 52 -6.08 23.82 -0.68
C PRO A 52 -6.40 22.46 -1.33
N TYR A 53 -6.45 22.38 -2.66
CA TYR A 53 -6.65 21.14 -3.42
C TYR A 53 -5.37 20.31 -3.58
N ASN A 54 -4.20 20.90 -3.31
CA ASN A 54 -2.91 20.23 -3.44
C ASN A 54 -2.58 19.36 -2.21
N LEU A 55 -3.31 18.25 -2.07
CA LEU A 55 -3.11 17.30 -0.98
C LEU A 55 -1.70 16.71 -0.97
N GLU A 56 -1.10 16.53 -2.14
CA GLU A 56 0.23 15.93 -2.27
C GLU A 56 1.37 16.83 -1.77
N ALA A 57 1.19 18.15 -1.80
CA ALA A 57 2.13 19.08 -1.16
C ALA A 57 2.23 18.82 0.36
N SER A 58 1.14 18.39 1.00
CA SER A 58 1.15 18.02 2.43
C SER A 58 2.00 16.77 2.69
N ILE A 59 2.09 15.85 1.72
CA ILE A 59 2.97 14.67 1.83
C ILE A 59 4.43 15.11 1.86
N GLU A 60 4.86 15.97 0.92
CA GLU A 60 6.23 16.47 0.90
C GLU A 60 6.54 17.33 2.13
N PHE A 61 5.59 18.17 2.56
CA PHE A 61 5.74 19.00 3.76
C PHE A 61 5.88 18.17 5.04
N SER A 62 5.15 17.06 5.15
CA SER A 62 5.25 16.15 6.30
C SER A 62 6.68 15.65 6.54
N ALA A 63 7.54 15.67 5.51
CA ALA A 63 8.96 15.31 5.63
C ALA A 63 9.76 16.21 6.57
N TYR A 64 9.31 17.45 6.78
CA TYR A 64 9.94 18.48 7.61
C TYR A 64 9.38 18.49 9.04
N ALA A 65 8.38 17.67 9.35
CA ALA A 65 7.85 17.55 10.69
C ALA A 65 8.94 17.04 11.66
N PRO A 66 9.01 17.58 12.90
CA PRO A 66 10.13 17.33 13.82
C PRO A 66 10.16 15.89 14.34
N ASN A 67 9.05 15.17 14.27
CA ASN A 67 8.94 13.79 14.74
C ASN A 67 7.82 13.03 13.98
N ALA A 68 7.71 11.73 14.22
CA ALA A 68 6.74 10.87 13.56
C ALA A 68 5.28 11.23 13.89
N ALA A 69 4.99 11.68 15.12
CA ALA A 69 3.64 12.03 15.53
C ALA A 69 3.13 13.27 14.78
N GLU A 70 3.94 14.33 14.70
CA GLU A 70 3.60 15.55 13.94
C GLU A 70 3.48 15.27 12.43
N ARG A 71 4.28 14.32 11.92
CA ARG A 71 4.15 13.86 10.53
C ARG A 71 2.83 13.16 10.27
N ILE A 72 2.44 12.23 11.15
CA ILE A 72 1.15 11.53 11.10
C ILE A 72 0.02 12.54 11.13
N LYS A 73 0.04 13.47 12.09
CA LYS A 73 -0.97 14.53 12.24
C LYS A 73 -1.13 15.36 10.96
N THR A 74 -0.01 15.80 10.35
CA THR A 74 -0.02 16.55 9.09
C THR A 74 -0.73 15.77 7.98
N LEU A 75 -0.48 14.46 7.90
CA LEU A 75 -1.09 13.60 6.88
C LEU A 75 -2.56 13.28 7.20
N GLU A 76 -2.95 13.14 8.48
CA GLU A 76 -4.33 12.98 8.92
C GLU A 76 -5.16 14.22 8.51
N GLU A 77 -4.66 15.42 8.80
CA GLU A 77 -5.30 16.69 8.40
C GLU A 77 -5.44 16.81 6.88
N ALA A 78 -4.45 16.34 6.11
CA ALA A 78 -4.52 16.29 4.66
C ALA A 78 -5.57 15.27 4.16
N ALA A 79 -5.68 14.11 4.81
CA ALA A 79 -6.69 13.12 4.48
C ALA A 79 -8.11 13.64 4.77
N GLU A 80 -8.33 14.26 5.92
CA GLU A 80 -9.61 14.88 6.27
C GLU A 80 -10.02 15.98 5.28
N ARG A 81 -9.06 16.83 4.88
CA ARG A 81 -9.27 17.84 3.84
C ARG A 81 -9.63 17.21 2.51
N GLY A 82 -8.89 16.20 2.09
CA GLY A 82 -9.16 15.47 0.85
C GLY A 82 -10.53 14.82 0.84
N LYS A 83 -10.94 14.20 1.95
CA LYS A 83 -12.28 13.63 2.09
C LYS A 83 -13.36 14.69 1.93
N ARG A 84 -13.22 15.86 2.56
CA ARG A 84 -14.16 16.99 2.41
C ARG A 84 -14.27 17.48 0.96
N ILE A 85 -13.12 17.66 0.30
CA ILE A 85 -13.06 18.07 -1.12
C ILE A 85 -13.79 17.04 -2.00
N LEU A 86 -13.55 15.74 -1.78
CA LEU A 86 -14.17 14.69 -2.58
C LEU A 86 -15.67 14.58 -2.34
N LEU A 87 -16.15 14.74 -1.10
CA LEU A 87 -17.58 14.79 -0.82
C LEU A 87 -18.27 15.97 -1.51
N GLN A 88 -17.60 17.12 -1.61
CA GLN A 88 -18.12 18.28 -2.35
C GLN A 88 -18.12 18.04 -3.87
N LYS A 89 -17.08 17.38 -4.39
CA LYS A 89 -16.89 17.20 -5.84
C LYS A 89 -17.69 16.04 -6.42
N LEU A 90 -17.75 14.92 -5.70
CA LEU A 90 -18.34 13.65 -6.14
C LEU A 90 -19.70 13.38 -5.47
N GLY A 91 -20.09 14.22 -4.50
CA GLY A 91 -21.34 14.10 -3.77
C GLY A 91 -21.22 13.37 -2.43
N PRO A 92 -22.28 13.40 -1.59
CA PRO A 92 -22.24 12.89 -0.23
C PRO A 92 -22.02 11.36 -0.15
N LYS A 93 -22.38 10.64 -1.21
CA LYS A 93 -22.22 9.18 -1.32
C LYS A 93 -20.88 8.74 -1.90
N ALA A 94 -19.93 9.64 -2.09
CA ALA A 94 -18.65 9.33 -2.74
C ALA A 94 -17.83 8.23 -2.02
N PHE A 95 -18.11 7.97 -0.74
CA PHE A 95 -17.44 6.96 0.06
C PHE A 95 -18.36 5.79 0.45
N ASP A 96 -19.61 5.78 0.01
CA ASP A 96 -20.58 4.76 0.37
C ASP A 96 -20.50 3.57 -0.61
N ASP A 97 -20.65 2.35 -0.11
CA ASP A 97 -20.57 1.13 -0.93
C ASP A 97 -21.73 1.04 -1.96
N ASP A 98 -22.84 1.76 -1.76
CA ASP A 98 -23.96 1.91 -2.70
C ASP A 98 -23.84 3.13 -3.63
N GLY A 99 -22.76 3.92 -3.50
CA GLY A 99 -22.47 5.06 -4.39
C GLY A 99 -21.65 4.66 -5.63
N ASP A 100 -21.52 5.59 -6.58
CA ASP A 100 -20.87 5.34 -7.87
C ASP A 100 -19.32 5.39 -7.84
N SER A 101 -18.74 5.83 -6.72
CA SER A 101 -17.30 6.10 -6.62
C SER A 101 -16.50 4.94 -6.03
N VAL A 102 -17.02 4.29 -4.98
CA VAL A 102 -16.31 3.19 -4.29
C VAL A 102 -16.07 2.04 -5.27
N GLY A 103 -14.85 1.50 -5.27
CA GLY A 103 -14.44 0.52 -6.27
C GLY A 103 -13.74 1.14 -7.48
N HIS A 104 -13.97 2.42 -7.73
CA HIS A 104 -13.55 3.13 -8.94
C HIS A 104 -12.58 4.29 -8.68
N PHE A 105 -12.10 4.47 -7.45
CA PHE A 105 -11.23 5.60 -7.09
C PHE A 105 -10.03 5.75 -8.04
N TRP A 106 -9.36 4.66 -8.41
CA TRP A 106 -8.25 4.78 -9.35
C TRP A 106 -8.64 5.34 -10.73
N GLY A 107 -9.85 5.07 -11.22
CA GLY A 107 -10.37 5.63 -12.46
C GLY A 107 -10.76 7.11 -12.35
N LEU A 108 -11.11 7.57 -11.15
CA LEU A 108 -11.50 8.95 -10.85
C LEU A 108 -10.27 9.79 -10.49
N LEU A 109 -9.81 10.63 -11.42
CA LEU A 109 -8.57 11.40 -11.30
C LEU A 109 -8.55 12.29 -10.06
N GLU A 110 -9.69 12.86 -9.69
CA GLU A 110 -9.89 13.72 -8.52
C GLU A 110 -9.52 13.01 -7.20
N THR A 111 -9.70 11.69 -7.14
CA THR A 111 -9.46 10.91 -5.91
C THR A 111 -8.01 10.45 -5.75
N ARG A 112 -7.18 10.51 -6.81
CA ARG A 112 -5.80 9.99 -6.77
C ARG A 112 -4.90 10.72 -5.75
N PRO A 113 -4.94 12.06 -5.62
CA PRO A 113 -4.20 12.76 -4.57
C PRO A 113 -4.57 12.26 -3.16
N TYR A 114 -5.87 12.07 -2.90
CA TYR A 114 -6.36 11.54 -1.63
C TYR A 114 -5.84 10.12 -1.36
N MET A 115 -5.92 9.23 -2.36
CA MET A 115 -5.40 7.86 -2.24
C MET A 115 -3.88 7.83 -1.95
N ARG A 116 -3.10 8.76 -2.52
CA ARG A 116 -1.66 8.92 -2.21
C ARG A 116 -1.40 9.35 -0.78
N VAL A 117 -2.23 10.25 -0.23
CA VAL A 117 -2.16 10.63 1.19
C VAL A 117 -2.47 9.42 2.07
N LEU A 118 -3.50 8.63 1.76
CA LEU A 118 -3.82 7.42 2.52
C LEU A 118 -2.67 6.40 2.50
N ASN A 119 -1.99 6.22 1.36
CA ASN A 119 -0.82 5.35 1.31
C ASN A 119 0.33 5.87 2.19
N ALA A 120 0.56 7.20 2.22
CA ALA A 120 1.57 7.79 3.10
C ALA A 120 1.21 7.58 4.58
N LEU A 121 -0.07 7.75 4.96
CA LEU A 121 -0.56 7.44 6.31
C LEU A 121 -0.36 5.97 6.68
N LEU A 122 -0.74 5.04 5.79
CA LEU A 122 -0.56 3.60 6.00
C LEU A 122 0.90 3.27 6.34
N GLU A 123 1.84 3.80 5.55
CA GLU A 123 3.27 3.60 5.75
C GLU A 123 3.76 4.23 7.07
N MET A 124 3.28 5.43 7.40
CA MET A 124 3.66 6.12 8.64
C MET A 124 3.14 5.42 9.90
N TYR A 125 1.87 5.01 9.91
CA TYR A 125 1.32 4.17 10.98
C TYR A 125 2.09 2.86 11.10
N PHE A 126 2.46 2.27 9.97
CA PHE A 126 3.25 1.05 10.00
C PHE A 126 4.61 1.31 10.69
N GLN A 127 5.31 2.38 10.33
CA GLN A 127 6.61 2.69 10.91
C GLN A 127 6.53 3.07 12.40
N ALA A 128 5.47 3.77 12.81
CA ALA A 128 5.22 4.16 14.20
C ALA A 128 4.69 3.02 15.09
N ASN A 129 4.58 1.80 14.55
CA ASN A 129 4.00 0.64 15.23
C ASN A 129 2.52 0.82 15.64
N GLU A 130 1.80 1.73 14.99
CA GLU A 130 0.34 1.87 15.08
C GLU A 130 -0.33 0.87 14.12
N THR A 131 -0.18 -0.41 14.42
CA THR A 131 -0.51 -1.54 13.52
C THR A 131 -1.97 -1.59 13.12
N ALA A 132 -2.88 -1.36 14.08
CA ALA A 132 -4.32 -1.37 13.85
C ALA A 132 -4.72 -0.31 12.82
N LYS A 133 -4.29 0.94 13.03
CA LYS A 133 -4.55 2.04 12.08
C LYS A 133 -3.95 1.79 10.70
N SER A 134 -2.74 1.21 10.65
CA SER A 134 -2.11 0.84 9.37
C SER A 134 -2.94 -0.22 8.62
N ALA A 135 -3.42 -1.24 9.33
CA ALA A 135 -4.26 -2.29 8.75
C ALA A 135 -5.61 -1.72 8.26
N ASP A 136 -6.28 -0.93 9.09
CA ASP A 136 -7.57 -0.31 8.75
C ASP A 136 -7.45 0.64 7.56
N MET A 137 -6.34 1.39 7.47
CA MET A 137 -6.06 2.23 6.31
C MET A 137 -5.89 1.39 5.04
N GLY A 138 -5.14 0.28 5.09
CA GLY A 138 -4.98 -0.62 3.94
C GLY A 138 -6.30 -1.29 3.53
N ILE A 139 -7.15 -1.62 4.49
CA ILE A 139 -8.49 -2.16 4.25
C ILE A 139 -9.35 -1.15 3.51
N GLU A 140 -9.39 0.09 3.99
CA GLU A 140 -10.16 1.16 3.36
C GLU A 140 -9.65 1.43 1.94
N MET A 141 -8.34 1.51 1.74
CA MET A 141 -7.76 1.71 0.42
C MET A 141 -8.14 0.61 -0.58
N LEU A 142 -8.18 -0.65 -0.16
CA LEU A 142 -8.62 -1.76 -1.02
C LEU A 142 -10.14 -1.85 -1.20
N ARG A 143 -10.93 -1.28 -0.28
CA ARG A 143 -12.36 -1.06 -0.50
C ARG A 143 -12.59 0.00 -1.59
N LEU A 144 -11.90 1.12 -1.50
CA LEU A 144 -12.01 2.24 -2.45
C LEU A 144 -11.41 1.89 -3.83
N CYS A 145 -10.32 1.13 -3.85
CA CYS A 145 -9.61 0.68 -5.04
C CYS A 145 -9.28 -0.83 -4.96
N PRO A 146 -10.26 -1.72 -5.25
CA PRO A 146 -10.08 -3.17 -5.23
C PRO A 146 -9.01 -3.68 -6.19
N GLY A 147 -8.80 -2.97 -7.30
CA GLY A 147 -7.79 -3.30 -8.31
C GLY A 147 -6.35 -3.19 -7.83
N ASP A 148 -6.11 -2.77 -6.59
CA ASP A 148 -4.78 -2.71 -5.97
C ASP A 148 -3.77 -1.89 -6.80
N ASN A 149 -4.24 -0.84 -7.49
CA ASN A 149 -3.42 -0.05 -8.42
C ASN A 149 -2.23 0.65 -7.75
N MET A 150 -2.27 0.76 -6.42
CA MET A 150 -1.22 1.35 -5.59
C MET A 150 -0.32 0.32 -4.90
N GLY A 151 -0.56 -0.99 -5.08
CA GLY A 151 0.21 -2.05 -4.44
C GLY A 151 0.07 -2.03 -2.92
N ILE A 152 -1.17 -1.92 -2.42
CA ILE A 152 -1.52 -2.02 -1.00
C ILE A 152 -1.49 -3.49 -0.54
N ARG A 153 -1.77 -4.44 -1.44
CA ARG A 153 -1.78 -5.87 -1.14
C ARG A 153 -0.47 -6.42 -0.58
N SER A 154 0.68 -5.89 -1.04
CA SER A 154 2.00 -6.23 -0.51
C SER A 154 2.19 -5.81 0.94
N LYS A 155 1.53 -4.71 1.35
CA LYS A 155 1.68 -4.10 2.67
C LYS A 155 0.65 -4.62 3.68
N LEU A 156 -0.60 -4.81 3.27
CA LEU A 156 -1.71 -5.12 4.17
C LEU A 156 -1.50 -6.44 4.92
N GLY A 157 -0.96 -7.47 4.27
CA GLY A 157 -0.66 -8.75 4.93
C GLY A 157 0.27 -8.57 6.13
N SER A 158 1.33 -7.79 5.98
CA SER A 158 2.27 -7.49 7.07
C SER A 158 1.60 -6.66 8.18
N ALA A 159 0.75 -5.69 7.83
CA ALA A 159 0.03 -4.88 8.80
C ALA A 159 -0.92 -5.73 9.66
N LEU A 160 -1.73 -6.60 9.03
CA LEU A 160 -2.65 -7.51 9.72
C LEU A 160 -1.91 -8.49 10.64
N ILE A 161 -0.80 -9.08 10.17
CA ILE A 161 0.03 -9.99 10.98
C ILE A 161 0.57 -9.29 12.22
N ARG A 162 1.10 -8.06 12.07
CA ARG A 162 1.73 -7.34 13.17
C ARG A 162 0.71 -6.83 14.18
N ASP A 163 -0.52 -6.58 13.73
CA ASP A 163 -1.66 -6.28 14.60
C ASP A 163 -2.24 -7.51 15.32
N GLY A 164 -1.80 -8.72 14.95
CA GLY A 164 -2.34 -9.97 15.51
C GLY A 164 -3.63 -10.46 14.86
N ARG A 165 -4.09 -9.83 13.78
CA ARG A 165 -5.29 -10.19 13.01
C ARG A 165 -5.02 -11.36 12.06
N TYR A 166 -4.57 -12.50 12.61
CA TYR A 166 -4.13 -13.66 11.83
C TYR A 166 -5.25 -14.28 10.97
N GLY A 167 -6.49 -14.30 11.48
CA GLY A 167 -7.66 -14.78 10.72
C GLY A 167 -7.88 -13.97 9.44
N ASP A 168 -7.85 -12.65 9.58
CA ASP A 168 -8.00 -11.70 8.47
C ASP A 168 -6.83 -11.82 7.49
N ALA A 169 -5.60 -11.93 7.99
CA ALA A 169 -4.40 -12.09 7.18
C ALA A 169 -4.46 -13.37 6.31
N LEU A 170 -4.88 -14.50 6.89
CA LEU A 170 -5.03 -15.75 6.15
C LEU A 170 -6.16 -15.67 5.13
N SER A 171 -7.32 -15.13 5.52
CA SER A 171 -8.46 -14.93 4.63
C SER A 171 -8.12 -14.05 3.44
N PHE A 172 -7.40 -12.95 3.69
CA PHE A 172 -6.93 -12.02 2.69
C PHE A 172 -6.00 -12.71 1.68
N ALA A 173 -4.99 -13.44 2.17
CA ALA A 173 -4.07 -14.17 1.30
C ALA A 173 -4.81 -15.24 0.47
N GLN A 174 -5.74 -15.97 1.07
CA GLN A 174 -6.56 -16.98 0.38
C GLN A 174 -7.45 -16.35 -0.71
N ALA A 175 -8.06 -15.19 -0.46
CA ALA A 175 -8.91 -14.50 -1.42
C ALA A 175 -8.16 -14.12 -2.71
N TRP A 176 -6.92 -13.65 -2.57
CA TRP A 176 -6.06 -13.30 -3.71
C TRP A 176 -5.39 -14.50 -4.39
N SER A 177 -5.48 -15.69 -3.79
CA SER A 177 -4.86 -16.94 -4.29
C SER A 177 -5.84 -17.85 -5.03
N THR A 178 -7.11 -17.43 -5.14
CA THR A 178 -8.12 -18.20 -5.85
C THR A 178 -7.78 -18.33 -7.34
N LYS A 179 -8.18 -19.45 -7.95
CA LYS A 179 -7.99 -19.67 -9.39
C LYS A 179 -8.59 -18.54 -10.22
N SER A 180 -9.83 -18.13 -9.92
CA SER A 180 -10.51 -17.06 -10.65
C SER A 180 -9.72 -15.75 -10.64
N THR A 181 -9.23 -15.31 -9.47
CA THR A 181 -8.46 -14.06 -9.36
C THR A 181 -7.14 -14.16 -10.13
N MET A 182 -6.43 -15.28 -10.04
CA MET A 182 -5.15 -15.44 -10.71
C MET A 182 -5.27 -15.57 -12.23
N ASP A 183 -6.28 -16.29 -12.72
CA ASP A 183 -6.46 -16.52 -14.16
C ASP A 183 -6.99 -15.27 -14.88
N THR A 184 -7.85 -14.49 -14.22
CA THR A 184 -8.50 -13.31 -14.85
C THR A 184 -7.82 -11.99 -14.53
N GLY A 185 -7.01 -11.94 -13.46
CA GLY A 185 -6.49 -10.69 -12.90
C GLY A 185 -7.56 -9.83 -12.20
N MET A 186 -8.83 -10.28 -12.17
CA MET A 186 -9.90 -9.54 -11.50
C MET A 186 -9.73 -9.62 -9.99
N PRO A 187 -9.78 -8.48 -9.28
CA PRO A 187 -9.58 -8.47 -7.85
C PRO A 187 -10.74 -9.18 -7.13
N PRO A 188 -10.48 -9.84 -5.99
CA PRO A 188 -11.54 -10.32 -5.12
C PRO A 188 -12.41 -9.16 -4.63
N LYS A 189 -13.67 -9.45 -4.27
CA LYS A 189 -14.62 -8.43 -3.79
C LYS A 189 -14.02 -7.60 -2.64
N ARG A 190 -14.17 -6.26 -2.71
CA ARG A 190 -13.54 -5.28 -1.82
C ARG A 190 -12.02 -5.45 -1.67
N GLY A 191 -11.34 -5.87 -2.74
CA GLY A 191 -9.90 -6.13 -2.72
C GLY A 191 -9.48 -7.23 -1.75
N GLY A 192 -10.38 -8.16 -1.41
CA GLY A 192 -10.08 -9.29 -0.52
C GLY A 192 -10.31 -9.01 0.96
N THR A 193 -10.85 -7.84 1.31
CA THR A 193 -11.03 -7.38 2.70
C THR A 193 -12.37 -7.75 3.34
N LEU A 194 -13.11 -8.69 2.74
CA LEU A 194 -14.34 -9.23 3.34
C LEU A 194 -14.06 -10.18 4.52
N PHE A 195 -12.82 -10.65 4.66
CA PHE A 195 -12.36 -11.52 5.75
C PHE A 195 -13.29 -12.70 6.04
N LYS A 196 -13.62 -13.47 4.99
CA LYS A 196 -14.35 -14.74 5.15
C LYS A 196 -13.58 -15.67 6.09
N LYS A 197 -14.28 -16.52 6.86
CA LYS A 197 -13.63 -17.51 7.73
C LYS A 197 -12.55 -18.29 6.96
N PRO A 198 -11.26 -18.21 7.34
CA PRO A 198 -10.20 -18.87 6.62
C PRO A 198 -10.27 -20.39 6.79
N THR A 199 -9.73 -21.12 5.81
CA THR A 199 -9.66 -22.58 5.82
C THR A 199 -8.26 -23.09 6.17
N ASN A 200 -8.18 -24.25 6.82
CA ASN A 200 -6.95 -25.01 7.04
C ASN A 200 -6.83 -26.23 6.11
N LYS A 201 -7.75 -26.37 5.14
CA LYS A 201 -7.74 -27.48 4.18
C LYS A 201 -6.48 -27.40 3.32
N ALA A 202 -5.75 -28.51 3.24
CA ALA A 202 -4.59 -28.64 2.37
C ALA A 202 -4.96 -28.39 0.90
N LEU A 203 -4.03 -27.78 0.18
CA LEU A 203 -4.12 -27.57 -1.27
C LEU A 203 -3.94 -28.90 -1.99
N SER A 204 -4.65 -29.08 -3.10
CA SER A 204 -4.32 -30.13 -4.07
C SER A 204 -2.97 -29.84 -4.74
N ALA A 205 -2.35 -30.88 -5.31
CA ALA A 205 -1.09 -30.74 -6.03
C ALA A 205 -1.16 -29.70 -7.16
N ALA A 206 -2.28 -29.68 -7.91
CA ALA A 206 -2.51 -28.70 -8.97
C ALA A 206 -2.64 -27.26 -8.44
N GLU A 207 -3.25 -27.07 -7.27
CA GLU A 207 -3.33 -25.74 -6.63
C GLU A 207 -1.96 -25.27 -6.15
N GLU A 208 -1.18 -26.15 -5.51
CA GLU A 208 0.18 -25.85 -5.04
C GLU A 208 1.12 -25.51 -6.21
N GLU A 209 1.05 -26.26 -7.31
CA GLU A 209 1.83 -25.99 -8.52
C GLU A 209 1.48 -24.64 -9.14
N ARG A 210 0.18 -24.34 -9.32
CA ARG A 210 -0.28 -23.07 -9.86
C ARG A 210 0.17 -21.87 -9.01
N LEU A 211 0.09 -21.99 -7.70
CA LEU A 211 0.54 -20.94 -6.78
C LEU A 211 2.06 -20.77 -6.74
N SER A 212 2.80 -21.79 -7.18
CA SER A 212 4.27 -21.75 -7.27
C SER A 212 4.79 -21.05 -8.53
N ASP A 213 3.90 -20.60 -9.43
CA ASP A 213 4.31 -19.84 -10.62
C ASP A 213 4.98 -18.51 -10.22
N ARG A 214 6.00 -18.09 -10.99
CA ARG A 214 6.81 -16.88 -10.72
C ARG A 214 6.01 -15.58 -10.69
N TRP A 215 4.83 -15.55 -11.29
CA TRP A 215 3.94 -14.38 -11.29
C TRP A 215 3.04 -14.31 -10.04
N SER A 216 3.08 -15.35 -9.20
CA SER A 216 2.34 -15.40 -7.94
C SER A 216 2.95 -14.46 -6.89
N SER A 217 2.12 -14.01 -5.95
CA SER A 217 2.55 -13.04 -4.93
C SER A 217 3.22 -13.73 -3.74
N GLY A 218 4.53 -13.91 -3.81
CA GLY A 218 5.32 -14.60 -2.77
C GLY A 218 5.16 -14.00 -1.35
N GLU A 219 4.94 -12.69 -1.23
CA GLU A 219 4.68 -12.04 0.07
C GLU A 219 3.38 -12.52 0.73
N LEU A 220 2.33 -12.74 -0.07
CA LEU A 220 1.07 -13.26 0.43
C LEU A 220 1.22 -14.71 0.91
N MET A 221 2.12 -15.49 0.30
CA MET A 221 2.40 -16.85 0.74
C MET A 221 3.13 -16.86 2.09
N HIS A 222 4.05 -15.93 2.34
CA HIS A 222 4.64 -15.76 3.67
C HIS A 222 3.61 -15.31 4.71
N THR A 223 2.71 -14.39 4.33
CA THR A 223 1.57 -13.96 5.16
C THR A 223 0.69 -15.15 5.51
N ALA A 224 0.29 -15.94 4.52
CA ALA A 224 -0.56 -17.11 4.69
C ALA A 224 0.11 -18.18 5.55
N ALA A 225 1.40 -18.42 5.35
CA ALA A 225 2.19 -19.34 6.18
C ALA A 225 2.16 -18.90 7.65
N LEU A 226 2.62 -17.69 7.96
CA LEU A 226 2.68 -17.26 9.36
C LEU A 226 1.29 -17.22 10.01
N ALA A 227 0.27 -16.74 9.29
CA ALA A 227 -1.10 -16.72 9.79
C ALA A 227 -1.62 -18.14 10.07
N SER A 228 -1.36 -19.10 9.17
CA SER A 228 -1.74 -20.50 9.36
C SER A 228 -1.07 -21.10 10.59
N PHE A 229 0.22 -20.84 10.79
CA PHE A 229 0.94 -21.29 11.98
C PHE A 229 0.36 -20.71 13.27
N LYS A 230 0.05 -19.41 13.28
CA LYS A 230 -0.52 -18.74 14.45
C LYS A 230 -1.93 -19.22 14.80
N LEU A 231 -2.72 -19.62 13.80
CA LEU A 231 -4.10 -20.08 14.00
C LEU A 231 -4.20 -21.58 14.31
N PHE A 232 -3.38 -22.40 13.64
CA PHE A 232 -3.56 -23.85 13.60
C PHE A 232 -2.32 -24.65 14.01
N GLY A 233 -1.21 -23.98 14.32
CA GLY A 233 0.08 -24.63 14.54
C GLY A 233 0.68 -25.20 13.25
N ASP A 234 1.57 -26.17 13.41
CA ASP A 234 2.15 -26.88 12.26
C ASP A 234 1.11 -27.78 11.60
N CYS A 235 0.79 -27.49 10.33
CA CYS A 235 -0.16 -28.25 9.53
C CYS A 235 0.28 -28.31 8.06
N GLU A 236 -0.32 -29.21 7.28
CA GLU A 236 0.09 -29.39 5.88
C GLU A 236 -0.08 -28.12 5.05
N LEU A 237 -1.18 -27.37 5.26
CA LEU A 237 -1.42 -26.12 4.54
C LEU A 237 -0.31 -25.08 4.80
N LEU A 238 0.17 -24.96 6.05
CA LEU A 238 1.30 -24.11 6.39
C LEU A 238 2.55 -24.51 5.60
N ARG A 239 2.89 -25.82 5.61
CA ARG A 239 4.06 -26.35 4.94
C ARG A 239 3.99 -26.12 3.44
N GLN A 240 2.80 -26.27 2.85
CA GLN A 240 2.52 -25.92 1.45
C GLN A 240 2.80 -24.45 1.16
N TYR A 241 2.28 -23.52 1.98
CA TYR A 241 2.56 -22.10 1.79
C TYR A 241 4.05 -21.76 1.91
N LEU A 242 4.79 -22.39 2.83
CA LEU A 242 6.25 -22.22 2.92
C LEU A 242 6.98 -22.76 1.68
N ARG A 243 6.60 -23.94 1.18
CA ARG A 243 7.15 -24.50 -0.06
C ARG A 243 6.89 -23.57 -1.25
N ILE A 244 5.66 -23.09 -1.41
CA ILE A 244 5.30 -22.13 -2.45
C ILE A 244 6.13 -20.84 -2.31
N ALA A 245 6.16 -20.25 -1.11
CA ALA A 245 6.90 -19.02 -0.86
C ALA A 245 8.40 -19.17 -1.18
N SER A 246 9.00 -20.32 -0.84
CA SER A 246 10.41 -20.61 -1.14
C SER A 246 10.71 -20.72 -2.64
N LYS A 247 9.73 -21.17 -3.45
CA LYS A 247 9.87 -21.24 -4.91
C LYS A 247 9.71 -19.86 -5.56
N VAL A 248 8.71 -19.10 -5.11
CA VAL A 248 8.36 -17.78 -5.70
C VAL A 248 9.35 -16.70 -5.29
N ASN A 249 9.80 -16.69 -4.03
CA ASN A 249 10.76 -15.73 -3.52
C ASN A 249 11.77 -16.39 -2.56
N PRO A 250 12.79 -17.09 -3.09
CA PRO A 250 13.78 -17.80 -2.26
C PRO A 250 14.62 -16.85 -1.39
N TYR A 251 14.77 -15.58 -1.79
CA TYR A 251 15.63 -14.61 -1.12
C TYR A 251 15.22 -14.37 0.35
N ILE A 252 13.92 -14.30 0.63
CA ILE A 252 13.42 -14.09 1.99
C ILE A 252 13.82 -15.25 2.90
N LEU A 253 13.64 -16.49 2.44
CA LEU A 253 13.99 -17.68 3.21
C LEU A 253 15.51 -17.75 3.47
N VAL A 254 16.32 -17.48 2.45
CA VAL A 254 17.80 -17.45 2.58
C VAL A 254 18.24 -16.45 3.64
N ARG A 255 17.62 -15.26 3.69
CA ARG A 255 17.96 -14.25 4.70
C ARG A 255 17.55 -14.64 6.11
N ILE A 256 16.38 -15.27 6.27
CA ILE A 256 15.91 -15.78 7.56
C ILE A 256 16.85 -16.88 8.06
N LEU A 257 17.18 -17.86 7.22
CA LEU A 257 18.08 -18.96 7.55
C LEU A 257 19.51 -18.48 7.82
N GLY A 258 19.97 -17.45 7.09
CA GLY A 258 21.26 -16.80 7.31
C GLY A 258 21.30 -15.87 8.53
N ASN A 259 20.19 -15.74 9.29
CA ASN A 259 20.06 -14.86 10.45
C ASN A 259 20.52 -13.41 10.16
N ILE A 260 20.27 -12.93 8.94
CA ILE A 260 20.71 -11.60 8.49
C ILE A 260 19.83 -10.55 9.17
N ARG A 261 20.39 -9.84 10.14
CA ARG A 261 19.70 -8.76 10.85
C ARG A 261 19.26 -7.65 9.90
N ARG A 262 18.10 -7.07 10.18
CA ARG A 262 17.60 -5.88 9.49
C ARG A 262 18.60 -4.72 9.67
N PRO A 263 18.90 -3.94 8.63
CA PRO A 263 19.57 -2.66 8.82
C PRO A 263 18.70 -1.75 9.70
N ASN A 264 19.26 -1.26 10.81
CA ASN A 264 18.53 -0.40 11.76
C ASN A 264 18.10 0.94 11.15
N THR A 265 18.75 1.34 10.06
CA THR A 265 18.36 2.46 9.22
C THR A 265 17.68 1.93 7.96
N LEU A 266 16.35 2.08 7.88
CA LEU A 266 15.69 2.27 6.59
C LEU A 266 16.20 3.62 6.05
N LEU A 267 17.43 3.66 5.54
CA LEU A 267 17.77 4.71 4.59
C LEU A 267 16.71 4.59 3.50
N LEU A 268 15.93 5.66 3.34
CA LEU A 268 15.04 5.91 2.22
C LEU A 268 15.90 5.95 0.94
N ILE A 269 16.43 4.80 0.55
CA ILE A 269 16.99 4.55 -0.76
C ILE A 269 15.76 4.50 -1.67
N ARG A 270 15.23 5.67 -2.04
CA ARG A 270 14.34 5.89 -3.19
C ARG A 270 15.13 5.65 -4.48
N VAL A 271 15.90 4.54 -4.58
CA VAL A 271 16.52 4.15 -5.84
C VAL A 271 15.41 3.68 -6.77
N ALA A 272 15.48 4.21 -7.98
CA ALA A 272 14.58 3.94 -9.08
C ALA A 272 14.55 2.43 -9.39
N SER A 273 13.68 1.68 -8.74
CA SER A 273 13.22 0.36 -9.16
C SER A 273 11.94 0.04 -8.40
N ARG A 274 10.82 0.01 -9.12
CA ARG A 274 9.59 -0.63 -8.65
C ARG A 274 9.90 -2.11 -8.46
N SER A 275 10.18 -2.52 -7.23
CA SER A 275 10.15 -3.87 -6.64
C SER A 275 10.93 -3.77 -5.33
N PHE A 276 10.53 -4.49 -4.29
CA PHE A 276 11.09 -4.43 -2.91
C PHE A 276 10.43 -3.40 -1.98
N LEU A 277 9.18 -3.69 -1.65
CA LEU A 277 8.59 -3.33 -0.36
C LEU A 277 7.98 -4.60 0.26
N ILE A 278 8.84 -5.59 0.55
CA ILE A 278 8.52 -6.75 1.39
C ILE A 278 9.55 -6.83 2.51
N PHE A 279 9.41 -6.13 3.62
CA PHE A 279 10.15 -6.51 4.84
C PHE A 279 9.37 -6.01 6.07
N GLY A 280 8.56 -6.91 6.65
CA GLY A 280 7.72 -6.57 7.79
C GLY A 280 7.08 -7.77 8.49
N VAL A 281 7.79 -8.89 8.63
CA VAL A 281 7.35 -10.04 9.44
C VAL A 281 8.62 -10.75 9.96
N PHE A 282 8.67 -11.15 11.24
CA PHE A 282 9.81 -11.74 11.98
C PHE A 282 10.70 -10.74 12.74
N SER A 283 10.20 -10.27 13.89
CA SER A 283 10.93 -10.17 15.16
C SER A 283 9.92 -10.34 16.28
#